data_AF-A0AA42BC90-F1
#
_entry.id   AF-A0AA42BC90-F1
#
_cell.length_a   1.000
_cell.length_b   1.000
_cell.length_c   1.000
_cell.angle_alpha   90.00
_cell.angle_beta   90.00
_cell.angle_gamma   90.00
#
_symmetry.space_group_name_H-M   'P 1'
#
loop_
_entity.id
_entity.type
_entity.pdbx_description
1 polymer ?
#
loop_
_entity_poly.entity_id
_entity_poly.type
_entity_poly.pdbx_seq_one_letter_code
_entity_poly.pdbx_strand_id
1 'polypeptide(L)' 'MYKSFYSLSREPFAKETDPSEAYQGASFQEALRALEYVKRTRGIGLLIGEPGAGKTFALRALKESLNPS' A
#
# COMPACT_ATOMS: atom_id res chain seq x y z
N MET A 1 23.06 7.03 9.52
CA MET A 1 22.82 7.95 10.66
C MET A 1 21.38 7.89 11.15
N TYR A 2 20.34 8.06 10.30
CA TYR A 2 18.94 8.00 10.77
C TYR A 2 18.48 6.60 11.22
N LYS A 3 18.88 5.53 10.53
CA LYS A 3 18.47 4.15 10.87
C LYS A 3 18.87 3.76 12.30
N SER A 4 20.12 4.00 12.68
CA SER A 4 20.62 3.74 14.05
C SER A 4 19.99 4.64 15.11
N PHE A 5 19.69 5.90 14.77
CA PHE A 5 19.03 6.83 15.69
C PHE A 5 17.59 6.40 16.03
N TYR A 6 16.84 5.90 15.04
CA TYR A 6 15.48 5.41 15.20
C TYR A 6 15.39 3.89 15.44
N SER A 7 16.53 3.20 15.66
CA SER A 7 16.60 1.75 15.83
C SER A 7 15.91 0.94 14.71
N LEU A 8 15.97 1.45 13.48
CA LEU A 8 15.39 0.80 12.32
C LEU A 8 16.34 -0.30 11.82
N SER A 9 15.80 -1.52 11.67
CA SER A 9 16.53 -2.66 11.12
C SER A 9 16.80 -2.53 9.61
N ARG A 10 16.00 -1.74 8.90
CA ARG A 10 16.12 -1.50 7.46
C ARG A 10 15.52 -0.15 7.06
N GLU A 11 15.63 0.17 5.77
CA GLU A 11 14.97 1.33 5.18
C GLU A 11 13.45 1.18 5.23
N PRO A 12 12.72 2.09 5.89
CA PRO A 12 11.27 2.08 5.83
C PRO A 12 10.79 2.61 4.48
N PHE A 13 9.66 2.09 3.99
CA PHE A 13 9.01 2.54 2.76
C PHE A 13 9.87 2.47 1.49
N ALA A 14 10.83 1.55 1.46
CA ALA A 14 11.57 1.23 0.24
C ALA A 14 10.60 0.78 -0.86
N LYS A 15 11.00 0.98 -2.12
CA LYS A 15 10.15 0.59 -3.27
C LYS A 15 9.91 -0.93 -3.29
N GLU A 16 10.84 -1.68 -2.75
CA GLU A 16 10.87 -3.14 -2.67
C GLU A 16 10.15 -3.67 -1.43
N THR A 17 9.59 -2.81 -0.57
CA THR A 17 8.82 -3.23 0.60
C THR A 17 7.71 -4.21 0.19
N ASP A 18 7.64 -5.31 0.92
CA ASP A 18 6.62 -6.33 0.74
C ASP A 18 5.26 -5.78 1.18
N PRO A 19 4.18 -5.94 0.40
CA PRO A 19 2.86 -5.48 0.81
C PRO A 19 2.35 -6.05 2.14
N SER A 20 2.83 -7.23 2.56
CA SER A 20 2.53 -7.81 3.89
C SER A 20 3.10 -7.00 5.05
N GLU A 21 4.15 -6.20 4.80
CA GLU A 21 4.78 -5.31 5.78
C GLU A 21 4.19 -3.89 5.75
N ALA A 22 3.07 -3.70 5.05
CA ALA A 22 2.42 -2.41 4.93
C ALA A 22 2.07 -1.80 6.30
N TYR A 23 2.46 -0.55 6.50
CA TYR A 23 2.00 0.23 7.63
C TYR A 23 0.48 0.46 7.54
N GLN A 24 -0.27 -0.08 8.51
CA GLN A 24 -1.74 -0.10 8.52
C GLN A 24 -2.35 1.24 8.97
N GLY A 25 -1.86 2.36 8.43
CA GLY A 25 -2.39 3.70 8.71
C GLY A 25 -3.81 3.91 8.14
N ALA A 26 -4.54 4.88 8.70
CA ALA A 26 -5.94 5.14 8.33
C ALA A 26 -6.13 5.37 6.82
N SER A 27 -5.31 6.22 6.20
CA SER A 27 -5.40 6.54 4.77
C SER A 27 -5.11 5.32 3.88
N PHE A 28 -4.20 4.45 4.30
CA PHE A 28 -3.91 3.20 3.58
C PHE A 28 -5.10 2.24 3.67
N GLN A 29 -5.70 2.10 4.86
CA GLN A 29 -6.90 1.29 5.05
C GLN A 29 -8.10 1.80 4.23
N GLU A 30 -8.30 3.12 4.18
CA GLU A 30 -9.34 3.73 3.34
C GLU A 30 -9.13 3.46 1.86
N ALA A 31 -7.89 3.62 1.37
CA ALA A 31 -7.54 3.31 -0.02
C ALA A 31 -7.81 1.84 -0.35
N LEU A 32 -7.42 0.91 0.54
CA LEU A 32 -7.71 -0.52 0.35
C LEU A 32 -9.20 -0.83 0.33
N ARG A 33 -10.00 -0.22 1.22
CA ARG A 33 -11.46 -0.40 1.23
C ARG A 33 -12.11 0.13 -0.06
N ALA A 34 -11.65 1.27 -0.56
CA ALA A 34 -12.13 1.81 -1.83
C ALA A 34 -11.77 0.88 -3.01
N LEU A 35 -10.56 0.32 -3.02
CA LEU A 35 -10.13 -0.63 -4.03
C LEU A 35 -10.91 -1.96 -3.97
N GLU A 36 -11.16 -2.49 -2.77
CA GLU A 36 -12.01 -3.68 -2.58
C GLU A 36 -13.46 -3.43 -3.03
N TYR A 37 -13.98 -2.22 -2.80
CA TYR A 37 -15.28 -1.82 -3.34
C TYR A 37 -15.29 -1.87 -4.87
N VAL A 38 -14.29 -1.28 -5.54
CA VAL A 38 -14.18 -1.29 -7.01
C VAL A 38 -14.08 -2.71 -7.56
N LYS A 39 -13.28 -3.57 -6.92
CA LYS A 39 -13.19 -5.00 -7.26
C LYS A 39 -14.55 -5.70 -7.17
N ARG A 40 -15.31 -5.44 -6.09
CA ARG A 40 -16.64 -6.03 -5.89
C ARG A 40 -17.66 -5.56 -6.91
N THR A 41 -17.68 -4.26 -7.23
CA THR A 41 -18.63 -3.69 -8.21
C THR A 41 -18.23 -3.94 -9.66
N ARG A 42 -17.00 -4.42 -9.91
CA ARG A 42 -16.41 -4.59 -11.25
C ARG A 42 -16.42 -3.27 -12.05
N GLY A 43 -16.17 -2.16 -11.36
CA GLY A 43 -16.12 -0.82 -11.95
C GLY A 43 -14.71 -0.34 -12.25
N ILE A 44 -14.60 0.93 -12.66
CA ILE A 44 -13.33 1.65 -12.80
C ILE A 44 -13.14 2.52 -11.56
N GLY A 45 -11.95 2.45 -10.95
CA GLY A 45 -11.55 3.28 -9.82
C GLY A 45 -10.43 4.25 -10.17
N LEU A 46 -10.45 5.44 -9.56
CA LEU A 46 -9.40 6.45 -9.70
C LEU A 46 -8.78 6.75 -8.33
N LEU A 47 -7.47 6.50 -8.20
CA LEU A 47 -6.71 6.79 -6.98
C LEU A 47 -5.77 7.98 -7.22
N ILE A 48 -6.05 9.11 -6.56
CA ILE A 48 -5.30 10.36 -6.69
C ILE A 48 -4.48 10.60 -5.43
N GLY A 49 -3.30 11.20 -5.60
CA GLY A 49 -2.41 11.58 -4.52
C GLY A 49 -1.07 12.07 -5.05
N GLU A 50 -0.30 12.74 -4.22
CA GLU A 50 1.02 13.26 -4.58
C GLU A 50 2.04 12.15 -4.91
N PRO A 51 3.14 12.47 -5.60
CA PRO A 51 4.28 11.56 -5.72
C PRO A 51 4.71 11.04 -4.33
N GLY A 52 4.93 9.74 -4.20
CA GLY A 52 5.28 9.13 -2.91
C GLY A 52 4.11 8.82 -1.96
N ALA A 53 2.87 9.20 -2.27
CA ALA A 53 1.70 8.95 -1.41
C ALA A 53 1.25 7.48 -1.30
N GLY A 54 2.04 6.51 -1.78
CA GLY A 54 1.72 5.09 -1.67
C GLY A 54 0.69 4.53 -2.67
N LYS A 55 0.31 5.29 -3.71
CA LYS A 55 -0.68 4.86 -4.73
C LYS A 55 -0.36 3.49 -5.35
N THR A 56 0.85 3.34 -5.89
CA THR A 56 1.31 2.08 -6.49
C THR A 56 1.44 0.96 -5.45
N PHE A 57 1.82 1.31 -4.22
CA PHE A 57 1.95 0.35 -3.14
C PHE A 57 0.58 -0.21 -2.69
N ALA A 58 -0.46 0.64 -2.62
CA ALA A 58 -1.83 0.19 -2.34
C ALA A 58 -2.36 -0.77 -3.41
N LEU A 59 -2.06 -0.53 -4.70
CA LEU A 59 -2.41 -1.46 -5.78
C LEU A 59 -1.66 -2.78 -5.67
N ARG A 60 -0.38 -2.77 -5.26
CA ARG A 60 0.38 -4.01 -5.00
C ARG A 60 -0.19 -4.79 -3.82
N ALA A 61 -0.60 -4.10 -2.75
CA ALA A 61 -1.24 -4.73 -1.60
C ALA A 61 -2.61 -5.35 -1.96
N LEU A 62 -3.42 -4.65 -2.77
CA LEU A 62 -4.63 -5.23 -3.32
C LEU A 62 -4.31 -6.46 -4.18
N LYS A 63 -3.31 -6.39 -5.06
CA LYS A 63 -2.92 -7.52 -5.91
C LYS A 63 -2.57 -8.76 -5.09
N GLU A 64 -1.84 -8.59 -3.99
CA GLU A 64 -1.48 -9.69 -3.08
C GLU A 64 -2.70 -10.32 -2.40
N SER A 65 -3.77 -9.55 -2.16
CA SER A 65 -5.03 -10.08 -1.62
C SER A 65 -5.88 -10.82 -2.66
N LEU A 66 -5.55 -10.71 -3.95
CA LEU A 66 -6.22 -11.47 -5.00
C LEU A 66 -5.68 -12.89 -5.01
N ASN A 67 -6.56 -13.89 -5.12
CA ASN A 67 -6.16 -15.29 -5.19
C ASN A 67 -5.07 -15.49 -6.26
N PRO A 68 -3.93 -16.11 -5.92
CA PRO A 68 -2.98 -16.56 -6.92
C PRO A 68 -3.69 -17.64 -7.74
N SER A 69 -3.80 -17.41 -9.05
CA SER A 69 -4.15 -18.45 -10.01
C SER A 69 -2.88 -19.13 -10.50
#